data_AF-A0A316FWN6-F1
#
_entry.id   AF-A0A316FWN6-F1
#
_cell.length_a   1.000
_cell.length_b   1.000
_cell.length_c   1.000
_cell.angle_alpha   90.00
_cell.angle_beta   90.00
_cell.angle_gamma   90.00
#
_symmetry.space_group_name_H-M   'P 1'
#
loop_
_entity.id
_entity.type
_entity.pdbx_description
1 polymer ?
#
loop_
_entity_poly.entity_id
_entity_poly.type
_entity_poly.pdbx_seq_one_letter_code
_entity_poly.pdbx_strand_id
1 'polypeptide(L)'
;MNKLNFKSTEDGIHYLLDTATEKEWGYIVESLNTARDKASESLNQNLYDSLEWPTNQQAYINYLNQFVLWIPQQSGGAAWQDPTTLHSQEVYDRLCHYYYLVDQKTSIGVLAQNIPWFSQFLVSYANLWGKFLNTPESFNSTILKSFIQFSPQYRIEDSMNDGIPNANWNTFNEFFARELNPYLRPIDNPGNNKTVVMPADCTYRKKYNIRADSTIEEIVIKQTHTYANIAQLLEGSEYAQSFANGTFIHYFLAPYSYHRFHAPVSGVVQDCRAVQGLTFLQVEIHEDGPKKGQFNAPDDAENGYEFLQARGILTIDTTNSPDGDIGVVAVIPVGMCQVSSVHMQALSGKNINKGDKFGYFMFGGSDIIMLFQEGKQPVLNEQTSYRHYGTSTAISPSYVVAKSKWQNTNIKITSGNPATISYINGEWTANPNDNNGKLYGPNGNPNYIKAKPGYTMPNENEGALIGKVGDSIFLVGESCTIPSNLTGDLELCINDDLNGEYGAGFTDNLGIMVVQVSIG
;
A
#
# COMPACT_ATOMS: atom_id res chain seq x y z
N MET A 1 23.31 8.17 20.09
CA MET A 1 24.28 8.55 19.04
C MET A 1 24.21 10.06 18.85
N ASN A 2 25.36 10.74 18.75
CA ASN A 2 25.36 12.16 18.37
C ASN A 2 24.87 12.29 16.94
N LYS A 3 23.89 13.17 16.71
CA LYS A 3 23.26 13.34 15.38
C LYS A 3 24.24 14.03 14.43
N LEU A 4 24.58 13.35 13.34
CA LEU A 4 25.21 13.99 12.18
C LEU A 4 24.18 14.91 11.50
N ASN A 5 24.59 16.14 11.18
CA ASN A 5 23.72 17.12 10.55
C ASN A 5 24.54 17.98 9.58
N PHE A 6 24.52 17.59 8.30
CA PHE A 6 25.19 18.34 7.24
C PHE A 6 24.40 19.61 6.91
N LYS A 7 25.08 20.75 6.87
CA LYS A 7 24.51 22.04 6.43
C LYS A 7 24.72 22.24 4.93
N SER A 8 25.75 21.62 4.36
CA SER A 8 26.09 21.67 2.94
C SER A 8 26.53 20.29 2.44
N THR A 9 26.62 20.14 1.13
CA THR A 9 27.23 18.95 0.52
C THR A 9 28.70 18.83 0.89
N GLU A 10 29.40 19.97 1.02
CA GLU A 10 30.78 20.01 1.46
C GLU A 10 30.96 19.38 2.85
N ASP A 11 30.07 19.65 3.81
CA ASP A 11 30.10 19.00 5.13
C ASP A 11 29.97 17.47 5.02
N GLY A 12 29.09 17.00 4.14
CA GLY A 12 28.88 15.57 3.91
C GLY A 12 30.10 14.90 3.28
N ILE A 13 30.73 15.56 2.29
CA ILE A 13 31.94 15.05 1.64
C ILE A 13 33.12 15.05 2.60
N HIS A 14 33.34 16.12 3.37
CA HIS A 14 34.39 16.13 4.40
C HIS A 14 34.19 15.01 5.41
N TYR A 15 32.96 14.80 5.91
CA TYR A 15 32.66 13.69 6.80
C TYR A 15 33.00 12.32 6.17
N LEU A 16 32.62 12.11 4.91
CA LEU A 16 32.89 10.89 4.17
C LEU A 16 34.41 10.64 4.02
N LEU A 17 35.17 11.69 3.70
CA LEU A 17 36.62 11.64 3.52
C LEU A 17 37.39 11.44 4.83
N ASP A 18 36.96 12.11 5.89
CA ASP A 18 37.65 12.14 7.18
C ASP A 18 37.33 10.92 8.05
N THR A 19 36.16 10.30 7.89
CA THR A 19 35.69 9.20 8.74
C THR A 19 36.13 7.83 8.21
N ALA A 20 36.12 7.66 6.89
CA ALA A 20 36.35 6.37 6.28
C ALA A 20 37.83 5.97 6.33
N THR A 21 38.13 4.78 6.85
CA THR A 21 39.46 4.19 6.70
C THR A 21 39.72 3.78 5.24
N GLU A 22 40.98 3.67 4.83
CA GLU A 22 41.37 3.18 3.49
C GLU A 22 40.70 1.83 3.17
N LYS A 23 40.59 0.96 4.17
CA LYS A 23 39.93 -0.34 4.06
C LYS A 23 38.43 -0.23 3.78
N GLU A 24 37.73 0.68 4.47
CA GLU A 24 36.29 0.88 4.28
C GLU A 24 35.98 1.57 2.95
N TRP A 25 36.83 2.50 2.52
CA TRP A 25 36.79 3.03 1.15
C TRP A 25 36.96 1.92 0.11
N GLY A 26 37.85 0.96 0.36
CA GLY A 26 37.99 -0.25 -0.44
C GLY A 26 36.66 -1.01 -0.61
N TYR A 27 35.88 -1.17 0.47
CA TYR A 27 34.57 -1.83 0.40
C TYR A 27 33.52 -1.04 -0.39
N ILE A 28 33.50 0.29 -0.25
CA ILE A 28 32.61 1.14 -1.03
C ILE A 28 32.97 0.99 -2.51
N VAL A 29 34.24 1.18 -2.88
CA VAL A 29 34.70 1.08 -4.27
C VAL A 29 34.47 -0.31 -4.87
N GLU A 30 34.65 -1.38 -4.09
CA GLU A 30 34.35 -2.74 -4.52
C GLU A 30 32.85 -2.93 -4.80
N SER A 31 31.98 -2.39 -3.93
CA SER A 31 30.53 -2.38 -4.17
C SER A 31 30.16 -1.66 -5.46
N LEU A 32 30.75 -0.48 -5.69
CA LEU A 32 30.50 0.32 -6.89
C LEU A 32 30.88 -0.42 -8.18
N ASN A 33 32.06 -1.03 -8.22
CA ASN A 33 32.50 -1.80 -9.40
C ASN A 33 31.63 -3.05 -9.61
N THR A 34 31.27 -3.75 -8.53
CA THR A 34 30.36 -4.90 -8.58
C THR A 34 29.00 -4.51 -9.13
N ALA A 35 28.46 -3.36 -8.71
CA ALA A 35 27.18 -2.85 -9.18
C ALA A 35 27.21 -2.59 -10.69
N ARG A 36 28.23 -1.85 -11.15
CA ARG A 36 28.44 -1.58 -12.58
C ARG A 36 28.52 -2.87 -13.39
N ASP A 37 29.38 -3.80 -12.97
CA ASP A 37 29.66 -5.01 -13.75
C ASP A 37 28.40 -5.86 -13.89
N LYS A 38 27.69 -6.12 -12.79
CA LYS A 38 26.40 -6.83 -12.82
C LYS A 38 25.35 -6.12 -13.68
N ALA A 39 25.23 -4.80 -13.54
CA ALA A 39 24.25 -4.04 -14.31
C ALA A 39 24.56 -4.02 -15.80
N SER A 40 25.84 -3.99 -16.19
CA SER A 40 26.24 -4.06 -17.60
C SER A 40 25.83 -5.37 -18.29
N GLU A 41 25.64 -6.44 -17.51
CA GLU A 41 25.26 -7.77 -18.01
C GLU A 41 23.73 -7.98 -18.02
N SER A 42 23.02 -7.38 -17.05
CA SER A 42 21.64 -7.76 -16.72
C SER A 42 20.62 -6.64 -16.79
N LEU A 43 21.03 -5.38 -16.64
CA LEU A 43 20.12 -4.23 -16.70
C LEU A 43 19.75 -3.92 -18.15
N ASN A 44 18.55 -3.37 -18.35
CA ASN A 44 18.13 -2.86 -19.64
C ASN A 44 19.16 -1.84 -20.16
N GLN A 45 19.60 -2.00 -21.41
CA GLN A 45 20.69 -1.20 -21.97
C GLN A 45 20.38 0.31 -21.96
N ASN A 46 19.16 0.73 -22.30
CA ASN A 46 18.79 2.15 -22.29
C ASN A 46 18.86 2.74 -20.89
N LEU A 47 18.45 1.94 -19.88
CA LEU A 47 18.52 2.33 -18.49
C LEU A 47 19.97 2.42 -18.00
N TYR A 48 20.79 1.41 -18.31
CA TYR A 48 22.23 1.41 -17.99
C TYR A 48 22.95 2.64 -18.57
N ASP A 49 22.70 2.96 -19.84
CA ASP A 49 23.33 4.08 -20.56
C ASP A 49 22.87 5.45 -20.02
N SER A 50 21.72 5.51 -19.35
CA SER A 50 21.14 6.75 -18.79
C SER A 50 21.55 7.01 -17.34
N LEU A 51 22.31 6.10 -16.72
CA LEU A 51 22.75 6.16 -15.34
C LEU A 51 24.27 6.33 -15.23
N GLU A 52 24.73 6.93 -14.14
CA GLU A 52 26.15 7.15 -13.87
C GLU A 52 26.73 6.02 -13.02
N TRP A 53 27.80 5.39 -13.49
CA TRP A 53 28.43 4.25 -12.79
C TRP A 53 29.81 4.65 -12.23
N PRO A 54 29.89 5.30 -11.06
CA PRO A 54 31.17 5.66 -10.45
C PRO A 54 31.97 4.40 -10.10
N THR A 55 33.29 4.42 -10.29
CA THR A 55 34.16 3.23 -10.15
C THR A 55 35.32 3.43 -9.18
N ASN A 56 35.41 4.64 -8.62
CA ASN A 56 36.45 5.04 -7.68
C ASN A 56 35.92 6.14 -6.75
N GLN A 57 36.69 6.45 -5.70
CA GLN A 57 36.34 7.42 -4.67
C GLN A 57 35.97 8.79 -5.24
N GLN A 58 36.77 9.36 -6.14
CA GLN A 58 36.51 10.69 -6.72
C GLN A 58 35.24 10.69 -7.58
N ALA A 59 35.03 9.65 -8.39
CA ALA A 59 33.84 9.52 -9.20
C ALA A 59 32.58 9.42 -8.32
N TYR A 60 32.64 8.69 -7.20
CA TYR A 60 31.52 8.58 -6.27
C TYR A 60 31.20 9.89 -5.56
N ILE A 61 32.24 10.64 -5.14
CA ILE A 61 32.06 11.98 -4.58
C ILE A 61 31.41 12.93 -5.59
N ASN A 62 31.82 12.87 -6.86
CA ASN A 62 31.21 13.66 -7.93
C ASN A 62 29.74 13.27 -8.14
N TYR A 63 29.43 11.98 -8.15
CA TYR A 63 28.06 11.47 -8.22
C TYR A 63 27.20 12.01 -7.07
N LEU A 64 27.69 11.95 -5.82
CA LEU A 64 26.99 12.52 -4.66
C LEU A 64 26.79 14.04 -4.78
N ASN A 65 27.81 14.78 -5.24
CA ASN A 65 27.68 16.23 -5.44
C ASN A 65 26.58 16.61 -6.44
N GLN A 66 26.33 15.76 -7.45
CA GLN A 66 25.26 15.98 -8.41
C GLN A 66 23.91 15.50 -7.88
N PHE A 67 23.86 14.30 -7.28
CA PHE A 67 22.62 13.67 -6.86
C PHE A 67 21.88 14.49 -5.78
N VAL A 68 22.60 15.12 -4.86
CA VAL A 68 21.98 15.95 -3.80
C VAL A 68 21.27 17.21 -4.33
N LEU A 69 21.54 17.60 -5.58
CA LEU A 69 20.87 18.71 -6.28
C LEU A 69 19.91 18.21 -7.36
N TRP A 70 19.77 16.90 -7.52
CA TRP A 70 18.83 16.35 -8.48
C TRP A 70 17.40 16.66 -8.03
N ILE A 71 16.61 17.21 -8.96
CA ILE A 71 15.19 17.46 -8.77
C ILE A 71 14.44 16.26 -9.33
N PRO A 72 13.61 15.57 -8.52
CA PRO A 72 12.86 14.44 -9.02
C PRO A 72 11.91 14.86 -10.15
N GLN A 73 11.92 14.08 -11.21
CA GLN A 73 11.13 14.33 -12.42
C GLN A 73 10.86 13.01 -13.14
N GLN A 74 9.90 13.05 -14.07
CA GLN A 74 9.59 11.93 -14.94
C GLN A 74 9.92 12.28 -16.39
N SER A 75 10.47 11.33 -17.14
CA SER A 75 10.84 11.55 -18.53
C SER A 75 10.29 10.44 -19.42
N GLY A 76 9.77 10.80 -20.60
CA GLY A 76 9.22 9.84 -21.58
C GLY A 76 10.26 9.05 -22.38
N GLY A 77 11.55 9.15 -22.04
CA GLY A 77 12.64 8.43 -22.72
C GLY A 77 12.56 6.92 -22.50
N ALA A 78 13.05 6.13 -23.46
CA ALA A 78 12.96 4.67 -23.44
C ALA A 78 13.66 4.00 -22.24
N ALA A 79 14.59 4.70 -21.59
CA ALA A 79 15.26 4.24 -20.37
C ALA A 79 14.31 4.09 -19.18
N TRP A 80 13.26 4.90 -19.13
CA TRP A 80 12.42 5.07 -17.94
C TRP A 80 11.05 4.43 -18.07
N GLN A 81 10.75 3.74 -19.18
CA GLN A 81 9.43 3.15 -19.40
C GLN A 81 9.32 1.85 -18.60
N ASP A 82 8.31 1.76 -17.74
CA ASP A 82 7.98 0.49 -17.08
C ASP A 82 7.42 -0.47 -18.15
N PRO A 83 8.01 -1.65 -18.38
CA PRO A 83 7.59 -2.57 -19.43
C PRO A 83 6.23 -3.23 -19.19
N THR A 84 5.68 -3.12 -17.97
CA THR A 84 4.35 -3.63 -17.61
C THR A 84 3.27 -2.55 -17.61
N THR A 85 3.66 -1.28 -17.70
CA THR A 85 2.73 -0.16 -17.74
C THR A 85 3.02 0.72 -18.96
N LEU A 86 2.21 1.76 -19.18
CA LEU A 86 2.49 2.76 -20.23
C LEU A 86 3.14 4.02 -19.64
N HIS A 87 3.76 3.90 -18.46
CA HIS A 87 4.19 5.04 -17.66
C HIS A 87 5.70 5.05 -17.43
N SER A 88 6.21 6.25 -17.19
CA SER A 88 7.60 6.45 -16.79
C SER A 88 7.80 6.21 -15.30
N GLN A 89 8.97 5.68 -14.96
CA GLN A 89 9.41 5.34 -13.60
C GLN A 89 10.82 5.91 -13.29
N GLU A 90 11.21 7.03 -13.92
CA GLU A 90 12.56 7.63 -13.74
C GLU A 90 12.90 7.90 -12.27
N VAL A 91 11.91 8.39 -11.52
CA VAL A 91 12.07 8.60 -10.08
C VAL A 91 12.48 7.29 -9.39
N TYR A 92 11.71 6.22 -9.60
CA TYR A 92 11.95 4.93 -8.97
C TYR A 92 13.32 4.35 -9.38
N ASP A 93 13.66 4.41 -10.66
CA ASP A 93 14.93 3.88 -11.18
C ASP A 93 16.13 4.61 -10.60
N ARG A 94 16.08 5.94 -10.47
CA ARG A 94 17.19 6.72 -9.88
C ARG A 94 17.34 6.47 -8.37
N LEU A 95 16.23 6.29 -7.65
CA LEU A 95 16.26 5.90 -6.23
C LEU A 95 16.87 4.50 -6.06
N CYS A 96 16.46 3.54 -6.89
CA CYS A 96 17.03 2.19 -6.91
C CYS A 96 18.52 2.22 -7.23
N HIS A 97 18.91 2.94 -8.28
CA HIS A 97 20.31 3.05 -8.68
C HIS A 97 21.21 3.60 -7.55
N TYR A 98 20.78 4.64 -6.82
CA TYR A 98 21.54 5.19 -5.70
C TYR A 98 21.91 4.13 -4.65
N TYR A 99 20.95 3.29 -4.26
CA TYR A 99 21.19 2.23 -3.27
C TYR A 99 21.87 1.01 -3.87
N TYR A 100 21.56 0.65 -5.12
CA TYR A 100 22.19 -0.45 -5.83
C TYR A 100 23.72 -0.33 -5.88
N LEU A 101 24.23 0.90 -6.00
CA LEU A 101 25.67 1.20 -5.93
C LEU A 101 26.33 0.74 -4.62
N VAL A 102 25.62 0.80 -3.49
CA VAL A 102 26.16 0.56 -2.14
C VAL A 102 25.59 -0.68 -1.44
N ASP A 103 24.68 -1.40 -2.10
CA ASP A 103 24.05 -2.64 -1.65
C ASP A 103 24.72 -3.91 -2.21
N GLN A 104 25.90 -3.81 -2.82
CA GLN A 104 26.57 -5.00 -3.33
C GLN A 104 27.42 -5.66 -2.23
N LYS A 105 27.31 -6.99 -2.13
CA LYS A 105 28.20 -7.80 -1.27
C LYS A 105 29.61 -7.76 -1.85
N THR A 106 30.57 -7.34 -1.03
CA THR A 106 32.00 -7.47 -1.33
C THR A 106 32.44 -8.94 -1.32
N SER A 107 33.64 -9.21 -1.80
CA SER A 107 34.31 -10.52 -1.79
C SER A 107 34.40 -11.18 -0.41
N ILE A 108 34.30 -10.40 0.67
CA ILE A 108 34.29 -10.89 2.05
C ILE A 108 32.89 -10.81 2.71
N GLY A 109 31.85 -10.50 1.94
CA GLY A 109 30.46 -10.49 2.39
C GLY A 109 30.00 -9.22 3.11
N VAL A 110 30.77 -8.13 3.05
CA VAL A 110 30.37 -6.83 3.63
C VAL A 110 29.44 -6.11 2.65
N LEU A 111 28.35 -5.52 3.17
CA LEU A 111 27.55 -4.53 2.43
C LEU A 111 28.01 -3.15 2.85
N ALA A 112 28.42 -2.30 1.89
CA ALA A 112 28.90 -0.95 2.20
C ALA A 112 27.85 -0.16 2.99
N GLN A 113 26.58 -0.22 2.56
CA GLN A 113 25.47 0.46 3.24
C GLN A 113 25.19 0.02 4.68
N ASN A 114 25.75 -1.12 5.13
CA ASN A 114 25.61 -1.61 6.51
C ASN A 114 26.82 -1.23 7.41
N ILE A 115 27.85 -0.57 6.86
CA ILE A 115 28.96 -0.08 7.67
C ILE A 115 28.42 1.02 8.60
N PRO A 116 28.56 0.92 9.95
CA PRO A 116 27.81 1.76 10.87
C PRO A 116 27.92 3.27 10.64
N TRP A 117 29.13 3.79 10.39
CA TRP A 117 29.33 5.21 10.12
C TRP A 117 28.76 5.63 8.76
N PHE A 118 28.78 4.72 7.78
CA PHE A 118 28.29 4.97 6.42
C PHE A 118 26.76 4.92 6.37
N SER A 119 26.12 4.01 7.10
CA SER A 119 24.66 4.02 7.28
C SER A 119 24.18 5.35 7.89
N GLN A 120 24.93 5.92 8.84
CA GLN A 120 24.64 7.24 9.41
C GLN A 120 24.92 8.39 8.42
N PHE A 121 25.95 8.24 7.57
CA PHE A 121 26.17 9.15 6.45
C PHE A 121 24.96 9.15 5.49
N LEU A 122 24.46 7.98 5.09
CA LEU A 122 23.31 7.86 4.18
C LEU A 122 22.07 8.59 4.73
N VAL A 123 21.77 8.44 6.03
CA VAL A 123 20.69 9.17 6.70
C VAL A 123 20.90 10.68 6.61
N SER A 124 22.11 11.14 6.90
CA SER A 124 22.44 12.57 6.93
C SER A 124 22.45 13.19 5.54
N TYR A 125 22.88 12.42 4.54
CA TYR A 125 22.86 12.78 3.14
C TYR A 125 21.43 12.84 2.58
N ALA A 126 20.56 11.88 2.93
CA ALA A 126 19.14 11.93 2.61
C ALA A 126 18.47 13.18 3.20
N ASN A 127 18.79 13.53 4.46
CA ASN A 127 18.29 14.76 5.08
C ASN A 127 18.80 16.02 4.37
N LEU A 128 20.04 16.02 3.86
CA LEU A 128 20.60 17.13 3.10
C LEU A 128 19.85 17.32 1.77
N TRP A 129 19.59 16.23 1.04
CA TRP A 129 18.78 16.29 -0.17
C TRP A 129 17.35 16.76 0.14
N GLY A 130 16.74 16.25 1.20
CA GLY A 130 15.43 16.72 1.68
C GLY A 130 15.40 18.22 1.99
N LYS A 131 16.49 18.82 2.48
CA LYS A 131 16.61 20.28 2.66
C LYS A 131 16.59 21.00 1.31
N PHE A 132 17.31 20.50 0.31
CA PHE A 132 17.25 21.04 -1.06
C PHE A 132 15.83 20.94 -1.63
N LEU A 133 15.13 19.83 -1.43
CA LEU A 133 13.74 19.64 -1.88
C LEU A 133 12.70 20.53 -1.14
N ASN A 134 13.12 21.26 -0.10
CA ASN A 134 12.34 22.30 0.57
C ASN A 134 12.71 23.71 0.08
N THR A 135 13.45 23.84 -1.02
CA THR A 135 13.80 25.14 -1.63
C THR A 135 12.95 25.41 -2.87
N PRO A 136 12.68 26.69 -3.23
CA PRO A 136 11.96 27.03 -4.45
C PRO A 136 12.61 26.52 -5.75
N GLU A 137 13.94 26.37 -5.75
CA GLU A 137 14.69 25.85 -6.88
C GLU A 137 14.30 24.41 -7.23
N SER A 138 13.80 23.66 -6.25
CA SER A 138 13.43 22.25 -6.41
C SER A 138 12.11 22.01 -7.14
N PHE A 139 11.34 23.04 -7.48
CA PHE A 139 10.05 22.83 -8.14
C PHE A 139 9.67 23.96 -9.08
N ASN A 140 9.13 23.58 -10.24
CA ASN A 140 8.64 24.52 -11.23
C ASN A 140 7.61 23.83 -12.13
N SER A 141 7.02 24.61 -13.05
CA SER A 141 5.97 24.11 -13.95
C SER A 141 6.44 23.01 -14.91
N THR A 142 7.73 22.95 -15.26
CA THR A 142 8.30 21.85 -16.06
C THR A 142 8.28 20.55 -15.28
N ILE A 143 8.70 20.59 -14.00
CA ILE A 143 8.66 19.43 -13.11
C ILE A 143 7.22 18.94 -12.97
N LEU A 144 6.27 19.82 -12.64
CA LEU A 144 4.85 19.47 -12.53
C LEU A 144 4.32 18.79 -13.81
N LYS A 145 4.58 19.37 -14.98
CA LYS A 145 4.16 18.81 -16.28
C LYS A 145 4.77 17.45 -16.55
N SER A 146 6.01 17.22 -16.12
CA SER A 146 6.70 15.95 -16.31
C SER A 146 5.94 14.78 -15.68
N PHE A 147 5.46 14.94 -14.43
CA PHE A 147 4.67 13.90 -13.77
C PHE A 147 3.28 13.73 -14.39
N ILE A 148 2.58 14.82 -14.73
CA ILE A 148 1.26 14.75 -15.37
C ILE A 148 1.34 14.00 -16.70
N GLN A 149 2.36 14.31 -17.51
CA GLN A 149 2.49 13.78 -18.86
C GLN A 149 2.97 12.33 -18.89
N PHE A 150 3.97 12.00 -18.06
CA PHE A 150 4.69 10.73 -18.18
C PHE A 150 4.31 9.70 -17.11
N SER A 151 3.73 10.12 -15.99
CA SER A 151 3.38 9.23 -14.88
C SER A 151 2.00 9.57 -14.29
N PRO A 152 0.90 9.44 -15.07
CA PRO A 152 -0.46 9.76 -14.62
C PRO A 152 -0.93 8.92 -13.42
N GLN A 153 -0.24 7.83 -13.07
CA GLN A 153 -0.45 7.09 -11.83
C GLN A 153 -0.27 7.94 -10.56
N TYR A 154 0.48 9.04 -10.64
CA TYR A 154 0.56 10.01 -9.54
C TYR A 154 -0.78 10.72 -9.30
N ARG A 155 -1.75 10.63 -10.22
CA ARG A 155 -3.09 11.21 -10.09
C ARG A 155 -3.07 12.65 -9.59
N ILE A 156 -2.23 13.47 -10.21
CA ILE A 156 -2.04 14.86 -9.77
C ILE A 156 -3.33 15.66 -9.95
N GLU A 157 -4.18 15.26 -10.90
CA GLU A 157 -5.52 15.78 -11.11
C GLU A 157 -6.42 15.69 -9.87
N ASP A 158 -6.22 14.70 -8.98
CA ASP A 158 -6.93 14.63 -7.70
C ASP A 158 -6.60 15.84 -6.79
N SER A 159 -5.55 16.61 -7.09
CA SER A 159 -5.11 17.81 -6.37
C SER A 159 -5.22 19.09 -7.22
N MET A 160 -6.02 19.07 -8.29
CA MET A 160 -6.21 20.20 -9.21
C MET A 160 -7.67 20.61 -9.33
N ASN A 161 -7.93 21.90 -9.51
CA ASN A 161 -9.23 22.46 -9.88
C ASN A 161 -9.08 23.13 -11.26
N ASP A 162 -9.75 22.59 -12.28
CA ASP A 162 -9.65 23.05 -13.67
C ASP A 162 -8.20 23.18 -14.19
N GLY A 163 -7.36 22.19 -13.84
CA GLY A 163 -5.94 22.15 -14.22
C GLY A 163 -5.02 23.05 -13.40
N ILE A 164 -5.54 23.72 -12.36
CA ILE A 164 -4.78 24.57 -11.44
C ILE A 164 -4.61 23.84 -10.10
N PRO A 165 -3.39 23.73 -9.53
CA PRO A 165 -3.19 23.17 -8.20
C PRO A 165 -4.13 23.78 -7.14
N ASN A 166 -4.71 22.93 -6.29
CA ASN A 166 -5.60 23.35 -5.20
C ASN A 166 -4.88 24.12 -4.07
N ALA A 167 -3.56 24.00 -4.03
CA ALA A 167 -2.65 24.72 -3.14
C ALA A 167 -1.43 25.19 -3.94
N ASN A 168 -0.81 26.27 -3.50
CA ASN A 168 0.40 26.78 -4.13
C ASN A 168 1.62 25.96 -3.66
N TRP A 169 2.10 25.03 -4.48
CA TRP A 169 3.32 24.27 -4.22
C TRP A 169 4.53 25.05 -4.75
N ASN A 170 5.37 25.53 -3.84
CA ASN A 170 6.59 26.27 -4.16
C ASN A 170 7.83 25.37 -4.15
N THR A 171 7.76 24.20 -3.51
CA THR A 171 8.89 23.28 -3.36
C THR A 171 8.49 21.87 -3.78
N PHE A 172 9.48 21.01 -4.05
CA PHE A 172 9.20 19.64 -4.48
C PHE A 172 8.48 18.87 -3.38
N ASN A 173 8.89 19.04 -2.12
CA ASN A 173 8.24 18.39 -0.99
C ASN A 173 6.80 18.85 -0.78
N GLU A 174 6.47 20.12 -1.04
CA GLU A 174 5.08 20.59 -1.00
C GLU A 174 4.22 19.93 -2.08
N PHE A 175 4.76 19.76 -3.30
CA PHE A 175 4.11 19.04 -4.39
C PHE A 175 3.94 17.55 -4.08
N PHE A 176 4.99 16.90 -3.58
CA PHE A 176 4.95 15.48 -3.26
C PHE A 176 3.95 15.19 -2.15
N ALA A 177 4.01 15.98 -1.07
CA ALA A 177 3.07 15.92 0.03
C ALA A 177 1.78 16.72 -0.23
N ARG A 178 1.32 16.86 -1.49
CA ARG A 178 0.08 17.58 -1.86
C ARG A 178 -1.15 17.07 -1.10
N GLU A 179 -2.14 17.94 -0.96
CA GLU A 179 -3.48 17.55 -0.48
C GLU A 179 -4.39 17.21 -1.65
N LEU A 180 -5.26 16.22 -1.48
CA LEU A 180 -6.32 15.94 -2.44
C LEU A 180 -7.43 16.97 -2.31
N ASN A 181 -8.18 17.18 -3.39
CA ASN A 181 -9.44 17.91 -3.33
C ASN A 181 -10.41 17.24 -2.36
N PRO A 182 -11.27 18.02 -1.67
CA PRO A 182 -12.28 17.48 -0.79
C PRO A 182 -13.17 16.44 -1.47
N TYR A 183 -13.66 15.47 -0.68
CA TYR A 183 -14.63 14.44 -1.07
C TYR A 183 -14.15 13.37 -2.09
N LEU A 184 -12.91 13.41 -2.57
CA LEU A 184 -12.36 12.38 -3.46
C LEU A 184 -12.08 11.03 -2.78
N ARG A 185 -12.12 10.99 -1.45
CA ARG A 185 -11.85 9.81 -0.62
C ARG A 185 -12.88 9.71 0.50
N PRO A 186 -14.12 9.31 0.20
CA PRO A 186 -15.14 9.08 1.22
C PRO A 186 -14.67 8.04 2.24
N ILE A 187 -14.95 8.28 3.52
CA ILE A 187 -14.60 7.36 4.59
C ILE A 187 -15.73 6.34 4.76
N ASP A 188 -15.41 5.05 4.69
CA ASP A 188 -16.35 3.97 4.91
C ASP A 188 -16.80 3.93 6.39
N ASN A 189 -18.11 3.96 6.59
CA ASN A 189 -18.76 3.81 7.89
C ASN A 189 -18.11 4.68 8.99
N PRO A 190 -18.09 6.02 8.83
CA PRO A 190 -17.25 6.92 9.63
C PRO A 190 -17.54 6.87 11.13
N GLY A 191 -18.79 6.55 11.53
CA GLY A 191 -19.20 6.44 12.94
C GLY A 191 -19.18 5.02 13.52
N ASN A 192 -18.41 4.09 12.95
CA ASN A 192 -18.37 2.70 13.44
C ASN A 192 -17.00 2.05 13.29
N ASN A 193 -16.23 1.96 14.39
CA ASN A 193 -14.91 1.34 14.46
C ASN A 193 -14.87 -0.15 14.12
N LYS A 194 -16.00 -0.86 14.10
CA LYS A 194 -16.04 -2.25 13.61
C LYS A 194 -15.70 -2.35 12.12
N THR A 195 -15.84 -1.26 11.37
CA THR A 195 -15.32 -1.10 10.01
C THR A 195 -14.03 -0.30 10.08
N VAL A 196 -12.88 -0.97 10.12
CA VAL A 196 -11.57 -0.30 10.05
C VAL A 196 -11.31 0.10 8.60
N VAL A 197 -10.69 1.26 8.36
CA VAL A 197 -10.41 1.76 7.00
C VAL A 197 -8.91 1.83 6.71
N MET A 198 -8.55 1.83 5.43
CA MET A 198 -7.16 1.93 4.98
C MET A 198 -6.57 3.27 5.45
N PRO A 199 -5.38 3.27 6.08
CA PRO A 199 -4.77 4.48 6.63
C PRO A 199 -4.05 5.33 5.59
N ALA A 200 -3.79 4.80 4.40
CA ALA A 200 -3.16 5.50 3.29
C ALA A 200 -3.62 4.91 1.94
N ASP A 201 -3.31 5.59 0.85
CA ASP A 201 -3.40 4.98 -0.48
C ASP A 201 -2.23 3.99 -0.64
N CYS A 202 -2.51 2.68 -0.63
CA CYS A 202 -1.50 1.64 -0.50
C CYS A 202 -1.97 0.28 -1.04
N THR A 203 -1.05 -0.69 -1.09
CA THR A 203 -1.30 -2.06 -1.50
C THR A 203 -0.98 -3.02 -0.35
N TYR A 204 -1.81 -4.05 -0.13
CA TYR A 204 -1.53 -5.10 0.86
C TYR A 204 -0.27 -5.90 0.48
N ARG A 205 0.59 -6.13 1.48
CA ARG A 205 1.76 -7.01 1.36
C ARG A 205 1.56 -8.31 2.12
N LYS A 206 1.40 -8.19 3.43
CA LYS A 206 1.45 -9.36 4.31
C LYS A 206 0.74 -9.11 5.63
N LYS A 207 0.27 -10.21 6.21
CA LYS A 207 -0.27 -10.30 7.56
C LYS A 207 0.57 -11.29 8.36
N TYR A 208 0.92 -10.90 9.57
CA TYR A 208 1.60 -11.77 10.54
C TYR A 208 0.78 -11.84 11.83
N ASN A 209 0.79 -13.01 12.45
CA ASN A 209 0.34 -13.15 13.84
C ASN A 209 1.48 -12.71 14.76
N ILE A 210 1.17 -11.89 15.75
CA ILE A 210 2.10 -11.50 16.80
C ILE A 210 2.03 -12.58 17.89
N ARG A 211 3.17 -13.09 18.32
CA ARG A 211 3.30 -14.10 19.38
C ARG A 211 3.09 -13.47 20.77
N ALA A 212 2.98 -14.33 21.78
CA ALA A 212 2.78 -13.91 23.17
C ALA A 212 3.94 -13.06 23.72
N ASP A 213 5.15 -13.21 23.19
CA ASP A 213 6.34 -12.43 23.54
C ASP A 213 6.51 -11.16 22.67
N SER A 214 5.44 -10.74 21.98
CA SER A 214 5.42 -9.59 21.07
C SER A 214 6.39 -9.70 19.88
N THR A 215 6.74 -10.92 19.46
CA THR A 215 7.50 -11.17 18.23
C THR A 215 6.60 -11.61 17.07
N ILE A 216 7.00 -11.42 15.82
CA ILE A 216 6.35 -12.04 14.64
C ILE A 216 7.19 -13.20 14.10
N GLU A 217 6.62 -13.99 13.17
CA GLU A 217 7.30 -15.15 12.57
C GLU A 217 8.64 -14.76 11.91
N GLU A 218 9.61 -15.67 11.94
CA GLU A 218 11.04 -15.39 11.76
C GLU A 218 11.37 -14.77 10.39
N ILE A 219 11.69 -13.48 10.42
CA ILE A 219 12.39 -12.76 9.37
C ILE A 219 13.89 -12.96 9.59
N VAL A 220 14.53 -13.81 8.77
CA VAL A 220 15.95 -14.15 8.92
C VAL A 220 16.83 -13.16 8.16
N ILE A 221 17.28 -12.10 8.85
CA ILE A 221 18.35 -11.24 8.33
C ILE A 221 19.71 -11.87 8.66
N LYS A 222 20.44 -12.33 7.62
CA LYS A 222 21.88 -12.68 7.69
C LYS A 222 22.29 -13.68 8.79
N GLN A 223 21.44 -14.68 9.10
CA GLN A 223 21.77 -15.81 9.98
C GLN A 223 22.34 -15.46 11.37
N THR A 224 22.20 -14.22 11.85
CA THR A 224 22.90 -13.78 13.07
C THR A 224 22.08 -12.88 13.99
N HIS A 225 20.96 -12.31 13.55
CA HIS A 225 20.12 -11.49 14.41
C HIS A 225 18.63 -11.68 14.11
N THR A 226 17.86 -11.96 15.17
CA THR A 226 16.40 -12.05 15.18
C THR A 226 15.81 -10.68 15.47
N TYR A 227 15.21 -10.03 14.48
CA TYR A 227 14.50 -8.76 14.67
C TYR A 227 13.13 -8.83 14.05
N ALA A 228 12.12 -8.96 14.91
CA ALA A 228 10.74 -8.69 14.55
C ALA A 228 9.91 -8.48 15.84
N ASN A 229 10.35 -7.54 16.68
CA ASN A 229 9.76 -7.29 18.00
C ASN A 229 8.94 -5.99 17.98
N ILE A 230 7.66 -6.07 18.35
CA ILE A 230 6.75 -4.92 18.38
C ILE A 230 7.24 -3.80 19.33
N ALA A 231 7.93 -4.14 20.41
CA ALA A 231 8.52 -3.15 21.31
C ALA A 231 9.65 -2.35 20.65
N GLN A 232 10.40 -2.94 19.71
CA GLN A 232 11.36 -2.20 18.90
C GLN A 232 10.63 -1.31 17.89
N LEU A 233 9.59 -1.83 17.23
CA LEU A 233 8.78 -1.06 16.28
C LEU A 233 8.15 0.19 16.94
N LEU A 234 7.63 0.05 18.16
CA LEU A 234 7.01 1.15 18.91
C LEU A 234 7.98 1.91 19.84
N GLU A 235 9.28 1.59 19.80
CA GLU A 235 10.41 2.24 20.49
C GLU A 235 10.04 3.13 21.69
N GLY A 236 9.86 2.51 22.86
CA GLY A 236 9.58 3.23 24.11
C GLY A 236 8.11 3.59 24.33
N SER A 237 7.19 3.16 23.47
CA SER A 237 5.75 3.28 23.71
C SER A 237 5.30 2.39 24.88
N GLU A 238 4.49 2.96 25.77
CA GLU A 238 3.85 2.22 26.88
C GLU A 238 2.87 1.15 26.37
N TYR A 239 2.45 1.22 25.11
CA TYR A 239 1.50 0.31 24.47
C TYR A 239 2.17 -0.84 23.72
N ALA A 240 3.50 -0.94 23.76
CA ALA A 240 4.24 -2.02 23.09
C ALA A 240 3.73 -3.43 23.39
N GLN A 241 3.33 -3.68 24.64
CA GLN A 241 2.84 -4.98 25.08
C GLN A 241 1.35 -5.21 24.77
N SER A 242 0.60 -4.17 24.40
CA SER A 242 -0.83 -4.26 24.09
C SER A 242 -1.13 -5.10 22.85
N PHE A 243 -0.12 -5.38 22.03
CA PHE A 243 -0.24 -6.13 20.78
C PHE A 243 0.27 -7.57 20.86
N ALA A 244 0.66 -8.06 22.04
CA ALA A 244 0.95 -9.49 22.23
C ALA A 244 -0.28 -10.33 21.81
N ASN A 245 -0.05 -11.46 21.14
CA ASN A 245 -1.10 -12.29 20.50
C ASN A 245 -1.96 -11.55 19.45
N GLY A 246 -1.56 -10.34 19.07
CA GLY A 246 -2.28 -9.49 18.13
C GLY A 246 -2.01 -9.81 16.67
N THR A 247 -2.33 -8.86 15.81
CA THR A 247 -2.10 -8.95 14.36
C THR A 247 -1.24 -7.79 13.89
N PHE A 248 -0.26 -8.09 13.04
CA PHE A 248 0.53 -7.12 12.30
C PHE A 248 0.11 -7.20 10.83
N ILE A 249 -0.10 -6.04 10.20
CA ILE A 249 -0.44 -5.94 8.79
C ILE A 249 0.46 -4.91 8.14
N HIS A 250 1.07 -5.29 7.02
CA HIS A 250 1.95 -4.42 6.23
C HIS A 250 1.31 -4.09 4.90
N TYR A 251 1.33 -2.79 4.61
CA TYR A 251 0.95 -2.20 3.34
C TYR A 251 2.08 -1.36 2.78
N PHE A 252 2.16 -1.32 1.46
CA PHE A 252 3.17 -0.59 0.71
C PHE A 252 2.59 0.61 -0.04
N LEU A 253 3.31 1.72 -0.02
CA LEU A 253 3.01 2.91 -0.82
C LEU A 253 4.11 3.08 -1.87
N ALA A 254 3.72 2.92 -3.13
CA ALA A 254 4.60 3.26 -4.25
C ALA A 254 4.90 4.77 -4.30
N PRO A 255 5.98 5.21 -4.97
CA PRO A 255 6.29 6.64 -5.12
C PRO A 255 5.14 7.49 -5.71
N TYR A 256 4.28 6.90 -6.54
CA TYR A 256 3.12 7.57 -7.13
C TYR A 256 1.93 7.74 -6.18
N SER A 257 1.94 7.12 -5.01
CA SER A 257 0.80 7.10 -4.09
C SER A 257 0.50 8.48 -3.51
N TYR A 258 -0.65 8.61 -2.84
CA TYR A 258 -0.91 9.76 -1.97
C TYR A 258 -0.22 9.52 -0.61
N HIS A 259 0.77 10.37 -0.29
CA HIS A 259 1.72 10.16 0.81
C HIS A 259 1.32 10.81 2.14
N ARG A 260 0.02 11.05 2.35
CA ARG A 260 -0.50 11.47 3.66
C ARG A 260 -1.32 10.35 4.27
N PHE A 261 -1.22 10.21 5.59
CA PHE A 261 -1.84 9.11 6.32
C PHE A 261 -2.93 9.61 7.27
N HIS A 262 -3.94 8.78 7.41
CA HIS A 262 -5.24 9.08 8.00
C HIS A 262 -5.64 8.02 9.03
N ALA A 263 -6.35 8.42 10.08
CA ALA A 263 -6.71 7.55 11.18
C ALA A 263 -7.68 6.44 10.70
N PRO A 264 -7.36 5.16 10.92
CA PRO A 264 -8.20 4.05 10.45
C PRO A 264 -9.43 3.82 11.33
N VAL A 265 -9.46 4.43 12.52
CA VAL A 265 -10.52 4.36 13.54
C VAL A 265 -10.62 5.67 14.33
N SER A 266 -11.76 5.89 14.97
CA SER A 266 -11.96 6.98 15.93
C SER A 266 -11.54 6.55 17.34
N GLY A 267 -10.94 7.45 18.11
CA GLY A 267 -10.57 7.16 19.51
C GLY A 267 -9.70 8.24 20.13
N VAL A 268 -9.08 7.94 21.27
CA VAL A 268 -8.13 8.83 21.94
C VAL A 268 -6.72 8.51 21.47
N VAL A 269 -6.00 9.52 20.98
CA VAL A 269 -4.59 9.39 20.62
C VAL A 269 -3.75 9.25 21.89
N GLN A 270 -3.01 8.16 22.01
CA GLN A 270 -2.16 7.88 23.16
C GLN A 270 -0.69 8.23 22.89
N ASP A 271 -0.18 7.86 21.71
CA ASP A 271 1.17 8.22 21.24
C ASP A 271 1.05 8.76 19.82
N CYS A 272 1.79 9.84 19.51
CA CYS A 272 1.93 10.38 18.16
C CYS A 272 3.29 11.09 18.02
N ARG A 273 4.28 10.41 17.45
CA ARG A 273 5.63 10.96 17.30
C ARG A 273 6.43 10.29 16.19
N ALA A 274 7.43 11.01 15.70
CA ALA A 274 8.42 10.46 14.80
C ALA A 274 9.56 9.79 15.59
N VAL A 275 10.08 8.70 15.04
CA VAL A 275 11.24 7.97 15.50
C VAL A 275 12.30 8.05 14.42
N GLN A 276 13.49 8.47 14.81
CA GLN A 276 14.62 8.53 13.89
C GLN A 276 15.20 7.13 13.71
N GLY A 277 15.38 6.73 12.45
CA GLY A 277 16.01 5.45 12.11
C GLY A 277 16.97 5.59 10.94
N LEU A 278 17.34 4.44 10.39
CA LEU A 278 18.24 4.32 9.24
C LEU A 278 17.49 4.57 7.93
N THR A 279 18.27 4.75 6.86
CA THR A 279 17.80 4.77 5.46
C THR A 279 18.54 3.67 4.70
N PHE A 280 17.79 2.77 4.09
CA PHE A 280 18.31 1.57 3.44
C PHE A 280 17.35 1.18 2.33
N LEU A 281 17.88 0.55 1.29
CA LEU A 281 17.08 -0.13 0.27
C LEU A 281 17.88 -1.31 -0.24
N GLN A 282 17.25 -2.48 -0.30
CA GLN A 282 17.79 -3.60 -1.04
C GLN A 282 17.37 -3.45 -2.51
N VAL A 283 18.31 -3.61 -3.43
CA VAL A 283 18.02 -3.44 -4.85
C VAL A 283 18.60 -4.60 -5.65
N GLU A 284 17.72 -5.19 -6.45
CA GLU A 284 17.99 -6.30 -7.35
C GLU A 284 17.62 -5.91 -8.78
N ILE A 285 17.95 -6.77 -9.74
CA ILE A 285 17.53 -6.64 -11.13
C ILE A 285 16.63 -7.83 -11.43
N HIS A 286 15.44 -7.59 -11.96
CA HIS A 286 14.55 -8.67 -12.37
C HIS A 286 15.24 -9.58 -13.40
N GLU A 287 15.37 -10.86 -13.06
CA GLU A 287 16.06 -11.85 -13.91
C GLU A 287 15.14 -12.38 -15.03
N ASP A 288 13.83 -12.37 -14.78
CA ASP A 288 12.81 -12.93 -15.66
C ASP A 288 11.49 -12.12 -15.65
N GLY A 289 10.50 -12.64 -16.36
CA GLY A 289 9.17 -12.03 -16.46
C GLY A 289 9.14 -10.73 -17.29
N PRO A 290 8.00 -10.03 -17.28
CA PRO A 290 7.80 -8.84 -18.10
C PRO A 290 8.65 -7.64 -17.64
N LYS A 291 9.13 -7.65 -16.39
CA LYS A 291 10.04 -6.63 -15.84
C LYS A 291 11.52 -7.00 -15.97
N LYS A 292 11.89 -8.06 -16.71
CA LYS A 292 13.28 -8.47 -16.88
C LYS A 292 14.19 -7.30 -17.25
N GLY A 293 15.31 -7.17 -16.54
CA GLY A 293 16.30 -6.11 -16.73
C GLY A 293 15.89 -4.75 -16.17
N GLN A 294 14.84 -4.68 -15.36
CA GLN A 294 14.47 -3.48 -14.58
C GLN A 294 14.93 -3.63 -13.12
N PHE A 295 15.13 -2.51 -12.44
CA PHE A 295 15.38 -2.53 -11.00
C PHE A 295 14.17 -3.07 -10.22
N ASN A 296 14.45 -3.84 -9.19
CA ASN A 296 13.50 -4.35 -8.23
C ASN A 296 13.96 -3.96 -6.83
N ALA A 297 13.13 -3.27 -6.07
CA ALA A 297 13.29 -3.11 -4.64
C ALA A 297 12.32 -4.09 -3.97
N PRO A 298 12.73 -5.34 -3.70
CA PRO A 298 11.84 -6.34 -3.13
C PRO A 298 11.34 -5.85 -1.77
N ASP A 299 10.02 -5.92 -1.62
CA ASP A 299 9.27 -5.50 -0.46
C ASP A 299 8.45 -6.69 0.06
N ASP A 300 9.18 -7.76 0.37
CA ASP A 300 8.63 -9.06 0.77
C ASP A 300 8.31 -9.14 2.27
N ALA A 301 8.59 -8.09 3.04
CA ALA A 301 8.50 -8.05 4.50
C ALA A 301 9.36 -9.13 5.20
N GLU A 302 10.31 -9.74 4.49
CA GLU A 302 11.15 -10.84 4.99
C GLU A 302 12.54 -10.39 5.44
N ASN A 303 12.84 -9.10 5.28
CA ASN A 303 14.14 -8.51 5.63
C ASN A 303 14.08 -7.53 6.82
N GLY A 304 12.93 -7.36 7.49
CA GLY A 304 12.78 -6.69 8.79
C GLY A 304 13.26 -5.24 8.83
N TYR A 305 13.34 -4.59 7.67
CA TYR A 305 13.87 -3.23 7.52
C TYR A 305 12.99 -2.22 8.27
N GLU A 306 11.70 -2.50 8.39
CA GLU A 306 10.69 -1.65 9.02
C GLU A 306 10.95 -1.37 10.50
N PHE A 307 11.71 -2.23 11.17
CA PHE A 307 12.08 -2.08 12.58
C PHE A 307 13.26 -1.12 12.80
N LEU A 308 14.05 -0.85 11.76
CA LEU A 308 15.29 -0.06 11.85
C LEU A 308 15.18 1.30 11.15
N GLN A 309 14.21 1.46 10.25
CA GLN A 309 14.04 2.69 9.48
C GLN A 309 13.37 3.81 10.28
N ALA A 310 13.52 5.03 9.77
CA ALA A 310 12.79 6.18 10.27
C ALA A 310 11.29 5.91 10.12
N ARG A 311 10.51 6.16 11.17
CA ARG A 311 9.10 5.79 11.22
C ARG A 311 8.31 6.72 12.12
N GLY A 312 7.01 6.77 11.95
CA GLY A 312 6.08 7.40 12.88
C GLY A 312 5.42 6.35 13.76
N ILE A 313 4.96 6.75 14.93
CA ILE A 313 4.13 5.92 15.80
C ILE A 313 2.88 6.72 16.07
N LEU A 314 1.72 6.17 15.71
CA LEU A 314 0.41 6.56 16.20
C LEU A 314 -0.18 5.40 16.99
N THR A 315 -0.69 5.65 18.19
CA THR A 315 -1.49 4.68 18.95
C THR A 315 -2.83 5.30 19.30
N ILE A 316 -3.92 4.59 19.00
CA ILE A 316 -5.30 5.02 19.24
C ILE A 316 -5.94 4.00 20.20
N ASP A 317 -6.49 4.50 21.30
CA ASP A 317 -7.33 3.74 22.21
C ASP A 317 -8.80 3.98 21.90
N THR A 318 -9.54 2.91 21.60
CA THR A 318 -10.95 2.96 21.22
C THR A 318 -11.91 2.55 22.36
N THR A 319 -11.41 2.19 23.55
CA THR A 319 -12.24 1.63 24.64
C THR A 319 -13.40 2.53 25.08
N ASN A 320 -13.22 3.85 25.01
CA ASN A 320 -14.25 4.84 25.32
C ASN A 320 -14.78 5.59 24.09
N SER A 321 -14.52 5.07 22.88
CA SER A 321 -14.97 5.71 21.64
C SER A 321 -16.49 5.55 21.48
N PRO A 322 -17.23 6.64 21.13
CA PRO A 322 -18.65 6.53 20.80
C PRO A 322 -18.90 5.70 19.53
N ASP A 323 -17.88 5.54 18.68
CA ASP A 323 -17.96 4.80 17.43
C ASP A 323 -17.66 3.30 17.62
N GLY A 324 -17.45 2.85 18.86
CA GLY A 324 -17.27 1.45 19.23
C GLY A 324 -15.85 1.08 19.66
N ASP A 325 -15.77 0.08 20.53
CA ASP A 325 -14.53 -0.46 21.09
C ASP A 325 -13.98 -1.64 20.27
N ILE A 326 -12.78 -1.46 19.73
CA ILE A 326 -11.94 -2.49 19.14
C ILE A 326 -10.55 -2.55 19.81
N GLY A 327 -10.44 -2.13 21.06
CA GLY A 327 -9.17 -2.10 21.80
C GLY A 327 -8.20 -1.04 21.29
N VAL A 328 -6.91 -1.35 21.37
CA VAL A 328 -5.83 -0.46 20.93
C VAL A 328 -5.42 -0.79 19.49
N VAL A 329 -5.28 0.25 18.68
CA VAL A 329 -4.77 0.17 17.30
C VAL A 329 -3.52 1.03 17.18
N ALA A 330 -2.45 0.51 16.60
CA ALA A 330 -1.30 1.32 16.21
C ALA A 330 -1.17 1.43 14.70
N VAL A 331 -0.73 2.60 14.24
CA VAL A 331 -0.40 2.88 12.85
C VAL A 331 1.03 3.39 12.78
N ILE A 332 1.87 2.69 12.02
CA ILE A 332 3.30 2.94 11.93
C ILE A 332 3.64 3.25 10.47
N PRO A 333 3.59 4.53 10.05
CA PRO A 333 4.15 4.94 8.78
C PRO A 333 5.67 4.77 8.81
N VAL A 334 6.23 3.95 7.92
CA VAL A 334 7.67 3.66 7.82
C VAL A 334 8.22 4.32 6.57
N GLY A 335 9.27 5.11 6.76
CA GLY A 335 9.98 5.75 5.66
C GLY A 335 11.01 4.81 5.04
N MET A 336 10.96 4.60 3.73
CA MET A 336 11.96 3.83 2.98
C MET A 336 12.89 4.76 2.20
N CYS A 337 14.07 4.26 1.79
CA CYS A 337 14.99 5.00 0.92
C CYS A 337 15.27 6.42 1.44
N GLN A 338 15.23 7.45 0.59
CA GLN A 338 15.43 8.85 1.02
C GLN A 338 14.20 9.47 1.72
N VAL A 339 13.13 8.69 1.97
CA VAL A 339 11.97 9.06 2.79
C VAL A 339 12.26 8.87 4.27
N SER A 340 13.23 9.58 4.82
CA SER A 340 13.40 9.58 6.28
C SER A 340 12.45 10.55 6.99
N SER A 341 11.74 11.40 6.23
CA SER A 341 10.96 12.51 6.77
C SER A 341 9.51 12.10 7.03
N VAL A 342 9.26 11.55 8.22
CA VAL A 342 7.92 11.21 8.69
C VAL A 342 7.39 12.32 9.59
N HIS A 343 6.41 13.08 9.10
CA HIS A 343 5.81 14.20 9.82
C HIS A 343 4.55 13.74 10.55
N MET A 344 4.54 13.85 11.87
CA MET A 344 3.43 13.45 12.73
C MET A 344 2.73 14.68 13.30
N GLN A 345 1.40 14.72 13.26
CA GLN A 345 0.60 15.93 13.52
C GLN A 345 -0.51 15.76 14.56
N ALA A 346 -0.89 14.53 14.93
CA ALA A 346 -1.91 14.33 15.95
C ALA A 346 -1.38 14.65 17.37
N LEU A 347 -2.29 15.02 18.27
CA LEU A 347 -1.96 15.42 19.64
C LEU A 347 -2.34 14.31 20.63
N SER A 348 -1.37 13.82 21.40
CA SER A 348 -1.64 12.88 22.50
C SER A 348 -2.65 13.43 23.50
N GLY A 349 -3.54 12.57 23.99
CA GLY A 349 -4.65 12.90 24.89
C GLY A 349 -5.85 13.57 24.21
N LYS A 350 -5.87 13.69 22.88
CA LYS A 350 -7.00 14.24 22.13
C LYS A 350 -7.75 13.15 21.35
N ASN A 351 -9.02 13.39 21.12
CA ASN A 351 -9.82 12.56 20.21
C ASN A 351 -9.36 12.79 18.77
N ILE A 352 -9.31 11.71 18.01
CA ILE A 352 -9.16 11.69 16.55
C ILE A 352 -10.35 10.95 15.97
N ASN A 353 -10.93 11.46 14.87
CA ASN A 353 -12.00 10.77 14.17
C ASN A 353 -11.41 9.88 13.08
N LYS A 354 -12.12 8.81 12.74
CA LYS A 354 -11.80 8.00 11.58
C LYS A 354 -11.73 8.87 10.31
N GLY A 355 -10.63 8.74 9.58
CA GLY A 355 -10.35 9.51 8.38
C GLY A 355 -9.62 10.83 8.63
N ASP A 356 -9.43 11.26 9.88
CA ASP A 356 -8.65 12.46 10.18
C ASP A 356 -7.18 12.25 9.80
N LYS A 357 -6.58 13.26 9.15
CA LYS A 357 -5.15 13.27 8.83
C LYS A 357 -4.33 13.34 10.12
N PHE A 358 -3.37 12.44 10.29
CA PHE A 358 -2.44 12.48 11.43
C PHE A 358 -0.98 12.70 11.02
N GLY A 359 -0.69 12.80 9.72
CA GLY A 359 0.62 13.19 9.21
C GLY A 359 0.86 12.84 7.75
N TYR A 360 2.12 12.90 7.33
CA TYR A 360 2.54 12.66 5.95
C TYR A 360 4.03 12.35 5.81
N PHE A 361 4.40 11.76 4.67
CA PHE A 361 5.78 11.65 4.20
C PHE A 361 6.15 12.83 3.30
N MET A 362 7.41 13.25 3.35
CA MET A 362 8.03 14.00 2.24
C MET A 362 8.66 13.01 1.23
N PHE A 363 9.35 13.49 0.20
CA PHE A 363 9.67 12.71 -1.00
C PHE A 363 10.34 11.33 -0.84
N GLY A 364 9.74 10.30 -1.49
CA GLY A 364 10.28 8.96 -1.86
C GLY A 364 9.27 7.78 -1.65
N GLY A 365 9.72 6.52 -1.46
CA GLY A 365 8.85 5.36 -1.14
C GLY A 365 8.60 5.10 0.36
N SER A 366 7.50 4.43 0.73
CA SER A 366 7.14 4.23 2.14
C SER A 366 6.22 3.04 2.40
N ASP A 367 6.18 2.57 3.64
CA ASP A 367 5.21 1.58 4.11
C ASP A 367 4.29 2.16 5.16
N ILE A 368 3.20 1.44 5.41
CA ILE A 368 2.37 1.68 6.58
C ILE A 368 1.97 0.35 7.21
N ILE A 369 2.28 0.23 8.48
CA ILE A 369 1.95 -0.96 9.28
C ILE A 369 0.76 -0.64 10.17
N MET A 370 -0.15 -1.59 10.32
CA MET A 370 -1.20 -1.56 11.32
C MET A 370 -1.03 -2.70 12.31
N LEU A 371 -1.16 -2.38 13.60
CA LEU A 371 -1.19 -3.38 14.68
C LEU A 371 -2.57 -3.38 15.34
N PHE A 372 -3.09 -4.58 15.58
CA PHE A 372 -4.34 -4.80 16.30
C PHE A 372 -4.10 -5.63 17.55
N GLN A 373 -4.74 -5.23 18.64
CA GLN A 373 -4.80 -6.01 19.87
C GLN A 373 -5.46 -7.38 19.63
N GLU A 374 -5.08 -8.38 20.44
CA GLU A 374 -5.62 -9.75 20.39
C GLU A 374 -7.16 -9.78 20.33
N GLY A 375 -7.70 -10.50 19.35
CA GLY A 375 -9.14 -10.75 19.19
C GLY A 375 -9.96 -9.54 18.71
N LYS A 376 -9.32 -8.45 18.30
CA LYS A 376 -9.97 -7.21 17.88
C LYS A 376 -9.74 -6.83 16.41
N GLN A 377 -8.96 -7.61 15.67
CA GLN A 377 -8.67 -7.36 14.27
C GLN A 377 -9.91 -7.55 13.37
N PRO A 378 -10.07 -6.73 12.32
CA PRO A 378 -11.11 -6.94 11.32
C PRO A 378 -10.84 -8.18 10.46
N VAL A 379 -11.86 -8.71 9.78
CA VAL A 379 -11.68 -9.70 8.70
C VAL A 379 -11.01 -9.00 7.53
N LEU A 380 -9.76 -9.33 7.21
CA LEU A 380 -8.96 -8.55 6.26
C LEU A 380 -9.26 -8.85 4.79
N ASN A 381 -9.25 -7.81 3.97
CA ASN A 381 -9.11 -7.92 2.53
C ASN A 381 -7.61 -8.01 2.19
N GLU A 382 -7.16 -9.22 1.84
CA GLU A 382 -5.77 -9.53 1.45
C GLU A 382 -5.50 -9.36 -0.06
N GLN A 383 -6.40 -8.68 -0.80
CA GLN A 383 -6.17 -8.36 -2.20
C GLN A 383 -4.96 -7.43 -2.35
N THR A 384 -4.11 -7.75 -3.33
CA THR A 384 -2.91 -6.99 -3.69
C THR A 384 -3.20 -5.87 -4.70
N SER A 385 -4.49 -5.56 -4.95
CA SER A 385 -4.86 -4.38 -5.73
C SER A 385 -4.56 -3.11 -4.94
N TYR A 386 -4.27 -2.03 -5.67
CA TYR A 386 -4.07 -0.71 -5.08
C TYR A 386 -5.38 -0.21 -4.47
N ARG A 387 -5.31 0.34 -3.25
CA ARG A 387 -6.48 0.81 -2.51
C ARG A 387 -6.29 2.22 -2.00
N HIS A 388 -7.39 2.94 -1.93
CA HIS A 388 -7.42 4.29 -1.41
C HIS A 388 -7.66 4.34 0.10
N TYR A 389 -7.09 5.35 0.78
CA TYR A 389 -7.39 5.60 2.18
C TYR A 389 -8.89 5.83 2.39
N GLY A 390 -9.38 5.50 3.58
CA GLY A 390 -10.80 5.64 3.91
C GLY A 390 -11.69 4.49 3.43
N THR A 391 -11.23 3.66 2.50
CA THR A 391 -11.95 2.43 2.12
C THR A 391 -11.76 1.33 3.18
N SER A 392 -12.75 0.46 3.41
CA SER A 392 -12.74 -0.57 4.47
C SER A 392 -11.58 -1.57 4.32
N THR A 393 -10.74 -1.77 5.33
CA THR A 393 -9.72 -2.84 5.33
C THR A 393 -10.35 -4.23 5.29
N ALA A 394 -11.65 -4.32 5.61
CA ALA A 394 -12.41 -5.56 5.63
C ALA A 394 -13.19 -5.84 4.35
N ILE A 395 -13.42 -7.12 4.09
CA ILE A 395 -14.43 -7.58 3.13
C ILE A 395 -15.78 -7.05 3.62
N SER A 396 -16.47 -6.23 2.83
CA SER A 396 -17.87 -5.86 3.07
C SER A 396 -18.75 -6.98 2.52
N PRO A 397 -19.23 -7.94 3.33
CA PRO A 397 -20.02 -9.03 2.83
C PRO A 397 -21.44 -8.53 2.57
N SER A 398 -21.95 -8.74 1.36
CA SER A 398 -23.38 -8.63 1.10
C SER A 398 -24.02 -9.98 1.42
N TYR A 399 -25.00 -9.97 2.33
CA TYR A 399 -25.79 -11.14 2.67
C TYR A 399 -27.00 -11.18 1.74
N VAL A 400 -27.19 -12.31 1.06
CA VAL A 400 -28.30 -12.54 0.14
C VAL A 400 -29.19 -13.62 0.75
N VAL A 401 -30.33 -13.20 1.30
CA VAL A 401 -31.30 -14.11 1.92
C VAL A 401 -32.16 -14.75 0.84
N ALA A 402 -32.28 -16.08 0.83
CA ALA A 402 -32.98 -16.80 -0.24
C ALA A 402 -34.49 -16.46 -0.34
N LYS A 403 -35.11 -16.01 0.76
CA LYS A 403 -36.52 -15.59 0.82
C LYS A 403 -36.80 -14.18 0.31
N SER A 404 -35.77 -13.42 0.02
CA SER A 404 -35.89 -12.03 -0.39
C SER A 404 -35.60 -11.91 -1.88
N LYS A 405 -36.54 -11.26 -2.59
CA LYS A 405 -36.31 -10.77 -3.96
C LYS A 405 -35.20 -9.71 -3.95
N TRP A 406 -34.78 -9.25 -5.12
CA TRP A 406 -33.78 -8.17 -5.36
C TRP A 406 -33.38 -7.36 -4.12
N GLN A 407 -32.26 -7.75 -3.51
CA GLN A 407 -31.70 -7.16 -2.30
C GLN A 407 -30.66 -6.12 -2.68
N ASN A 408 -30.91 -4.85 -2.35
CA ASN A 408 -29.95 -3.79 -2.61
C ASN A 408 -28.71 -3.94 -1.71
N THR A 409 -27.54 -3.96 -2.35
CA THR A 409 -26.24 -4.08 -1.67
C THR A 409 -25.74 -2.75 -1.08
N ASN A 410 -26.41 -1.64 -1.40
CA ASN A 410 -25.99 -0.26 -1.22
C ASN A 410 -24.71 0.10 -2.01
N ILE A 411 -24.30 -0.75 -2.96
CA ILE A 411 -23.15 -0.52 -3.82
C ILE A 411 -23.64 0.04 -5.14
N LYS A 412 -23.09 1.20 -5.54
CA LYS A 412 -23.39 1.85 -6.81
C LYS A 412 -22.33 1.49 -7.83
N ILE A 413 -22.75 0.89 -8.93
CA ILE A 413 -21.91 0.61 -10.10
C ILE A 413 -21.88 1.87 -10.98
N THR A 414 -20.68 2.24 -11.42
CA THR A 414 -20.44 3.36 -12.33
C THR A 414 -19.76 2.88 -13.59
N SER A 415 -20.25 3.33 -14.75
CA SER A 415 -19.65 3.01 -16.05
C SER A 415 -18.16 3.34 -16.06
N GLY A 416 -17.35 2.40 -16.54
CA GLY A 416 -15.89 2.52 -16.62
C GLY A 416 -15.11 1.96 -15.41
N ASN A 417 -15.76 1.69 -14.27
CA ASN A 417 -15.15 1.04 -13.12
C ASN A 417 -15.73 -0.38 -12.96
N PRO A 418 -15.07 -1.42 -13.51
CA PRO A 418 -15.59 -2.77 -13.41
C PRO A 418 -15.60 -3.21 -11.94
N ALA A 419 -16.70 -3.82 -11.51
CA ALA A 419 -16.77 -4.44 -10.20
C ALA A 419 -16.83 -5.95 -10.33
N THR A 420 -16.23 -6.67 -9.39
CA THR A 420 -16.26 -8.13 -9.33
C THR A 420 -17.08 -8.57 -8.14
N ILE A 421 -18.01 -9.51 -8.34
CA ILE A 421 -18.76 -10.17 -7.29
C ILE A 421 -18.16 -11.56 -7.11
N SER A 422 -17.90 -11.98 -5.88
CA SER A 422 -17.36 -13.31 -5.58
C SER A 422 -18.10 -13.92 -4.40
N TYR A 423 -18.54 -15.17 -4.56
CA TYR A 423 -19.08 -15.98 -3.48
C TYR A 423 -18.00 -16.22 -2.41
N ILE A 424 -18.39 -16.10 -1.13
CA ILE A 424 -17.52 -16.37 0.01
C ILE A 424 -17.91 -17.70 0.66
N ASN A 425 -19.16 -17.78 1.15
CA ASN A 425 -19.70 -18.95 1.83
C ASN A 425 -21.24 -18.88 1.92
N GLY A 426 -21.84 -19.92 2.52
CA GLY A 426 -23.28 -20.04 2.70
C GLY A 426 -23.91 -20.94 1.64
N GLU A 427 -25.07 -21.50 1.96
CA GLU A 427 -25.81 -22.39 1.07
C GLU A 427 -27.29 -22.07 1.18
N TRP A 428 -28.04 -22.34 0.12
CA TRP A 428 -29.48 -22.14 0.09
C TRP A 428 -30.20 -23.17 -0.79
N THR A 429 -31.53 -23.11 -0.81
CA THR A 429 -32.37 -23.80 -1.80
C THR A 429 -33.56 -22.94 -2.19
N ALA A 430 -33.93 -22.99 -3.47
CA ALA A 430 -35.18 -22.46 -4.01
C ALA A 430 -36.38 -23.39 -3.78
N ASN A 431 -36.15 -24.66 -3.40
CA ASN A 431 -37.23 -25.59 -3.08
C ASN A 431 -36.71 -26.66 -2.11
N PRO A 432 -37.23 -26.74 -0.88
CA PRO A 432 -36.77 -27.70 0.12
C PRO A 432 -37.14 -29.15 -0.21
N ASN A 433 -37.99 -29.40 -1.21
CA ASN A 433 -38.33 -30.75 -1.66
C ASN A 433 -37.35 -31.27 -2.74
N ASP A 434 -36.56 -30.38 -3.34
CA ASP A 434 -35.56 -30.76 -4.32
C ASP A 434 -34.24 -31.14 -3.67
N ASN A 435 -33.35 -31.80 -4.42
CA ASN A 435 -32.01 -32.21 -3.95
C ASN A 435 -32.02 -32.98 -2.61
N ASN A 436 -33.07 -33.76 -2.36
CA ASN A 436 -33.30 -34.47 -1.09
C ASN A 436 -33.27 -33.55 0.15
N GLY A 437 -33.73 -32.30 0.00
CA GLY A 437 -33.76 -31.30 1.06
C GLY A 437 -32.41 -30.70 1.44
N LYS A 438 -31.35 -30.96 0.67
CA LYS A 438 -30.02 -30.37 0.89
C LYS A 438 -29.90 -29.01 0.23
N LEU A 439 -29.32 -28.07 0.96
CA LEU A 439 -28.90 -26.77 0.44
C LEU A 439 -27.76 -26.96 -0.58
N TYR A 440 -27.55 -25.96 -1.42
CA TYR A 440 -26.52 -25.93 -2.45
C TYR A 440 -25.91 -24.53 -2.57
N GLY A 441 -24.73 -24.49 -3.20
CA GLY A 441 -23.95 -23.28 -3.41
C GLY A 441 -24.44 -22.40 -4.57
N PRO A 442 -23.63 -21.42 -4.99
CA PRO A 442 -24.08 -20.29 -5.82
C PRO A 442 -24.42 -20.67 -7.27
N ASN A 443 -24.02 -21.85 -7.75
CA ASN A 443 -24.30 -22.33 -9.11
C ASN A 443 -25.71 -22.94 -9.26
N GLY A 444 -26.50 -22.98 -8.18
CA GLY A 444 -27.88 -23.47 -8.17
C GLY A 444 -28.01 -24.97 -7.98
N ASN A 445 -29.20 -25.50 -8.28
CA ASN A 445 -29.57 -26.87 -8.01
C ASN A 445 -28.63 -27.86 -8.73
N PRO A 446 -28.00 -28.83 -8.03
CA PRO A 446 -27.03 -29.75 -8.62
C PRO A 446 -27.64 -30.71 -9.65
N ASN A 447 -28.96 -30.91 -9.63
CA ASN A 447 -29.67 -31.68 -10.66
C ASN A 447 -29.95 -30.87 -11.93
N TYR A 448 -29.53 -29.61 -11.98
CA TYR A 448 -29.73 -28.66 -13.07
C TYR A 448 -31.21 -28.52 -13.47
N ILE A 449 -31.98 -27.85 -12.61
CA ILE A 449 -33.38 -27.53 -12.90
C ILE A 449 -33.41 -26.22 -13.66
N LYS A 450 -33.89 -26.24 -14.90
CA LYS A 450 -33.92 -25.04 -15.74
C LYS A 450 -35.04 -24.10 -15.31
N ALA A 451 -34.69 -22.87 -14.94
CA ALA A 451 -35.62 -21.81 -14.57
C ALA A 451 -36.58 -21.47 -15.72
N LYS A 452 -37.86 -21.32 -15.39
CA LYS A 452 -38.98 -21.15 -16.34
C LYS A 452 -39.17 -19.66 -16.69
N PRO A 453 -39.98 -19.33 -17.72
CA PRO A 453 -40.48 -17.95 -17.88
C PRO A 453 -41.08 -17.43 -16.56
N GLY A 454 -40.92 -16.16 -16.22
CA GLY A 454 -41.42 -15.60 -14.95
C GLY A 454 -40.48 -15.74 -13.75
N TYR A 455 -39.42 -16.54 -13.87
CA TYR A 455 -38.32 -16.55 -12.90
C TYR A 455 -37.48 -15.28 -13.01
N THR A 456 -36.70 -14.98 -11.97
CA THR A 456 -35.78 -13.83 -11.98
C THR A 456 -34.73 -13.88 -13.09
N MET A 457 -34.28 -15.07 -13.52
CA MET A 457 -33.43 -15.25 -14.70
C MET A 457 -33.82 -16.55 -15.45
N PRO A 458 -34.78 -16.48 -16.38
CA PRO A 458 -35.24 -17.64 -17.13
C PRO A 458 -34.13 -18.30 -17.95
N ASN A 459 -34.22 -19.62 -18.13
CA ASN A 459 -33.27 -20.49 -18.81
C ASN A 459 -31.95 -20.81 -18.09
N GLU A 460 -31.63 -20.12 -17.01
CA GLU A 460 -30.50 -20.48 -16.14
C GLU A 460 -30.89 -21.53 -15.10
N ASN A 461 -29.93 -22.02 -14.32
CA ASN A 461 -30.20 -22.98 -13.25
C ASN A 461 -31.03 -22.33 -12.13
N GLU A 462 -32.07 -23.02 -11.68
CA GLU A 462 -32.87 -22.64 -10.51
C GLU A 462 -31.99 -22.66 -9.26
N GLY A 463 -32.15 -21.65 -8.41
CA GLY A 463 -31.36 -21.48 -7.22
C GLY A 463 -29.96 -20.90 -7.43
N ALA A 464 -29.58 -20.53 -8.65
CA ALA A 464 -28.29 -19.85 -8.89
C ALA A 464 -28.28 -18.42 -8.32
N LEU A 465 -27.12 -17.91 -7.90
CA LEU A 465 -26.97 -16.51 -7.55
C LEU A 465 -26.91 -15.65 -8.82
N ILE A 466 -27.72 -14.60 -8.83
CA ILE A 466 -27.82 -13.63 -9.92
C ILE A 466 -27.74 -12.21 -9.38
N GLY A 467 -27.34 -11.29 -10.24
CA GLY A 467 -27.21 -9.87 -9.96
C GLY A 467 -27.99 -9.03 -10.95
N LYS A 468 -28.33 -7.80 -10.55
CA LYS A 468 -28.98 -6.81 -11.39
C LYS A 468 -28.40 -5.42 -11.15
N VAL A 469 -28.18 -4.69 -12.23
CA VAL A 469 -27.87 -3.25 -12.21
C VAL A 469 -28.82 -2.55 -13.17
N GLY A 470 -29.68 -1.67 -12.65
CA GLY A 470 -30.80 -1.12 -13.42
C GLY A 470 -31.75 -2.24 -13.87
N ASP A 471 -31.97 -2.36 -15.17
CA ASP A 471 -32.79 -3.43 -15.77
C ASP A 471 -31.96 -4.62 -16.28
N SER A 472 -30.63 -4.55 -16.20
CA SER A 472 -29.74 -5.59 -16.72
C SER A 472 -29.46 -6.65 -15.66
N ILE A 473 -29.86 -7.89 -15.94
CA ILE A 473 -29.68 -9.06 -15.06
C ILE A 473 -28.55 -9.94 -15.60
N PHE A 474 -27.73 -10.50 -14.72
CA PHE A 474 -26.60 -11.36 -15.07
C PHE A 474 -26.41 -12.48 -14.04
N LEU A 475 -25.84 -13.60 -14.52
CA LEU A 475 -25.46 -14.72 -13.66
C LEU A 475 -24.19 -14.37 -12.87
N VAL A 476 -24.21 -14.62 -11.56
CA VAL A 476 -23.03 -14.44 -10.70
C VAL A 476 -22.31 -15.76 -10.47
N GLY A 477 -23.04 -16.80 -10.04
CA GLY A 477 -22.42 -18.08 -9.67
C GLY A 477 -21.31 -17.90 -8.61
N GLU A 478 -20.22 -18.65 -8.73
CA GLU A 478 -19.06 -18.52 -7.85
C GLU A 478 -18.41 -17.12 -7.91
N SER A 479 -18.35 -16.51 -9.10
CA SER A 479 -17.77 -15.18 -9.29
C SER A 479 -18.12 -14.61 -10.66
N CYS A 480 -18.35 -13.30 -10.74
CA CYS A 480 -18.53 -12.61 -12.01
C CYS A 480 -17.93 -11.20 -12.00
N THR A 481 -17.45 -10.74 -13.16
CA THR A 481 -17.19 -9.32 -13.41
C THR A 481 -18.45 -8.68 -13.97
N ILE A 482 -18.92 -7.62 -13.31
CA ILE A 482 -20.06 -6.83 -13.76
C ILE A 482 -19.69 -6.13 -15.08
N PRO A 483 -20.55 -6.17 -16.12
CA PRO A 483 -20.27 -5.50 -17.38
C PRO A 483 -19.98 -4.00 -17.17
N SER A 484 -18.87 -3.53 -17.75
CA SER A 484 -18.30 -2.19 -17.50
C SER A 484 -19.17 -1.03 -18.02
N ASN A 485 -20.17 -1.33 -18.84
CA ASN A 485 -21.12 -0.36 -19.40
C ASN A 485 -22.35 -0.13 -18.52
N LEU A 486 -22.49 -0.84 -17.39
CA LEU A 486 -23.65 -0.70 -16.50
C LEU A 486 -23.46 0.47 -15.52
N THR A 487 -24.56 1.07 -15.08
CA THR A 487 -24.58 2.11 -14.05
C THR A 487 -25.88 2.02 -13.27
N GLY A 488 -25.80 2.07 -11.94
CA GLY A 488 -26.96 1.94 -11.07
C GLY A 488 -26.61 1.23 -9.75
N ASP A 489 -27.61 1.03 -8.91
CA ASP A 489 -27.44 0.27 -7.68
C ASP A 489 -27.39 -1.24 -7.99
N LEU A 490 -26.45 -1.93 -7.36
CA LEU A 490 -26.31 -3.38 -7.45
C LEU A 490 -27.31 -4.07 -6.52
N GLU A 491 -28.13 -4.93 -7.10
CA GLU A 491 -29.07 -5.80 -6.38
C GLU A 491 -28.73 -7.28 -6.61
N LEU A 492 -28.92 -8.11 -5.59
CA LEU A 492 -28.64 -9.55 -5.64
C LEU A 492 -29.87 -10.39 -5.30
N CYS A 493 -29.96 -11.58 -5.87
CA CYS A 493 -31.12 -12.46 -5.69
C CYS A 493 -30.75 -13.93 -5.94
N ILE A 494 -31.53 -14.85 -5.38
CA ILE A 494 -31.56 -16.25 -5.81
C ILE A 494 -32.40 -16.36 -7.10
N ASN A 495 -32.03 -17.26 -8.01
CA ASN A 495 -32.79 -17.48 -9.24
C ASN A 495 -34.04 -18.33 -8.99
N ASP A 496 -35.20 -17.70 -8.87
CA ASP A 496 -36.44 -18.38 -8.52
C ASP A 496 -37.67 -17.68 -9.10
N ASP A 497 -38.84 -18.32 -8.97
CA ASP A 497 -40.14 -17.89 -9.45
C ASP A 497 -40.59 -16.59 -8.77
N LEU A 498 -40.50 -15.49 -9.52
CA LEU A 498 -40.71 -14.14 -9.01
C LEU A 498 -42.14 -13.92 -8.53
N ASN A 499 -43.11 -14.60 -9.15
CA ASN A 499 -44.54 -14.37 -8.93
C ASN A 499 -45.27 -15.57 -8.33
N GLY A 500 -44.59 -16.72 -8.15
CA GLY A 500 -45.22 -17.96 -7.70
C GLY A 500 -46.13 -18.58 -8.78
N GLU A 501 -45.80 -18.42 -10.05
CA GLU A 501 -46.56 -18.97 -11.18
C GLU A 501 -46.45 -20.49 -11.32
N TYR A 502 -45.38 -21.08 -10.80
CA TYR A 502 -45.01 -22.49 -10.96
C TYR A 502 -44.77 -23.21 -9.62
N GLY A 503 -44.96 -22.52 -8.49
CA GLY A 503 -44.71 -23.05 -7.15
C GLY A 503 -44.98 -22.03 -6.05
N ALA A 504 -44.28 -22.19 -4.92
CA ALA A 504 -44.38 -21.29 -3.77
C ALA A 504 -43.51 -20.01 -3.92
N GLY A 505 -42.74 -19.92 -5.01
CA GLY A 505 -41.74 -18.87 -5.25
C GLY A 505 -40.84 -18.68 -4.04
N PHE A 506 -40.56 -17.44 -3.69
CA PHE A 506 -39.61 -17.12 -2.62
C PHE A 506 -40.04 -17.55 -1.19
N THR A 507 -41.26 -18.05 -0.99
CA THR A 507 -41.81 -18.26 0.37
C THR A 507 -41.27 -19.51 1.07
N ASP A 508 -40.92 -20.54 0.32
CA ASP A 508 -40.34 -21.80 0.80
C ASP A 508 -38.81 -21.89 0.64
N ASN A 509 -38.17 -20.89 0.01
CA ASN A 509 -36.72 -20.79 -0.08
C ASN A 509 -36.06 -20.80 1.30
N LEU A 510 -34.92 -21.47 1.44
CA LEU A 510 -34.19 -21.56 2.72
C LEU A 510 -32.72 -21.23 2.53
N GLY A 511 -32.11 -20.60 3.53
CA GLY A 511 -30.67 -20.31 3.54
C GLY A 511 -30.30 -18.87 3.20
N ILE A 512 -29.01 -18.60 3.28
CA ILE A 512 -28.39 -17.29 3.07
C ILE A 512 -27.06 -17.53 2.38
N MET A 513 -26.71 -16.65 1.45
CA MET A 513 -25.42 -16.64 0.81
C MET A 513 -24.65 -15.37 1.13
N VAL A 514 -23.34 -15.49 1.28
CA VAL A 514 -22.45 -14.36 1.57
C VAL A 514 -21.57 -14.13 0.36
N VAL A 515 -21.57 -12.90 -0.13
CA VAL A 515 -20.75 -12.50 -1.29
C VAL A 515 -19.93 -11.26 -0.98
N GLN A 516 -18.81 -11.14 -1.66
CA GLN A 516 -18.01 -9.93 -1.70
C GLN A 516 -18.26 -9.21 -3.02
N VAL A 517 -18.34 -7.88 -2.97
CA VAL A 517 -18.30 -7.03 -4.15
C VAL A 517 -17.06 -6.16 -4.05
N SER A 518 -16.18 -6.23 -5.04
CA SER A 518 -14.96 -5.42 -5.14
C SER A 518 -15.13 -4.44 -6.29
N ILE A 519 -15.05 -3.14 -6.02
CA ILE A 519 -15.06 -2.10 -7.05
C ILE A 519 -13.61 -1.90 -7.50
N GLY A 520 -13.36 -1.96 -8.81
CA GLY A 520 -12.05 -1.74 -9.42
C GLY A 520 -11.66 -0.28 -9.55
#